data_AF-A0A395IW63-F1
#
_entry.id   AF-A0A395IW63-F1
#
_cell.length_a   1.000
_cell.length_b   1.000
_cell.length_c   1.000
_cell.angle_alpha   90.00
_cell.angle_beta   90.00
_cell.angle_gamma   90.00
#
_symmetry.space_group_name_H-M   'P 1'
#
loop_
_entity.id
_entity.type
_entity.pdbx_description
1 polymer ?
#
loop_
_entity_poly.entity_id
_entity_poly.type
_entity_poly.pdbx_seq_one_letter_code
_entity_poly.pdbx_strand_id
1 'polypeptide(L)'
;MKIAVMVIAAIKREPYSKYPGRRLDANTNIAELRQRLQETKKERIATNTALLKELLFIEEDRQIPVRDGSFITVRIHRPKNPPSGGSPVFVVYHGGGFCLGGLENETVLCRLWTELGGVAVNVDYRLAPEHSFPIGINDAYDALKWTALHVDELKNKDAPLLDREVALIFDKHYAAKEPSPLATPILFSSHKGLPPTYFQICGLDLLRDEGFIYEDLLKESGVETKTHVYPGLPHGFWSWFPEAEFSKKFVEDCKDGLSWLLEKSN
;
A
#
# COMPACT_ATOMS: atom_id res chain seq x y z
N MET A 1 10.45 -3.41 0.64
CA MET A 1 9.04 -2.95 0.85
C MET A 1 8.75 -2.75 2.35
N LYS A 2 8.35 -1.55 2.82
CA LYS A 2 7.82 -1.38 4.20
C LYS A 2 6.31 -1.12 4.14
N ILE A 3 5.53 -2.20 4.04
CA ILE A 3 4.10 -2.17 4.33
C ILE A 3 3.96 -2.44 5.82
N ALA A 4 3.46 -1.47 6.56
CA ALA A 4 3.05 -1.70 7.94
C ALA A 4 1.57 -2.12 7.96
N VAL A 5 1.24 -3.10 8.78
CA VAL A 5 -0.15 -3.55 8.99
C VAL A 5 -0.48 -3.34 10.46
N MET A 6 -1.59 -2.67 10.74
CA MET A 6 -2.13 -2.62 12.09
C MET A 6 -3.56 -3.12 12.13
N VAL A 7 -3.76 -4.13 12.97
CA VAL A 7 -5.08 -4.66 13.31
C VAL A 7 -5.46 -4.11 14.68
N ILE A 8 -6.50 -3.30 14.76
CA ILE A 8 -7.05 -2.86 16.06
C ILE A 8 -8.06 -3.92 16.54
N ALA A 9 -7.54 -5.09 16.90
CA ALA A 9 -8.31 -6.13 17.60
C ALA A 9 -8.17 -5.93 19.12
N ALA A 10 -8.80 -4.89 19.66
CA ALA A 10 -8.77 -4.67 21.10
C ALA A 10 -9.83 -5.56 21.80
N ILE A 11 -9.44 -6.75 22.24
CA ILE A 11 -10.07 -7.36 23.44
C ILE A 11 -9.38 -6.71 24.65
N LYS A 12 -9.90 -5.57 25.12
CA LYS A 12 -9.41 -4.97 26.37
C LYS A 12 -9.78 -5.91 27.53
N ARG A 13 -8.77 -6.45 28.23
CA ARG A 13 -8.93 -7.22 29.48
C ARG A 13 -9.01 -6.33 30.73
N GLU A 14 -9.43 -5.07 30.62
CA GLU A 14 -9.67 -4.27 31.83
C GLU A 14 -11.03 -4.64 32.44
N PRO A 15 -11.14 -4.71 33.79
CA PRO A 15 -12.43 -4.94 34.43
C PRO A 15 -13.39 -3.81 34.08
N TYR A 16 -14.44 -4.14 33.33
CA TYR A 16 -15.49 -3.24 32.82
C TYR A 16 -16.32 -2.53 33.92
N SER A 17 -16.00 -2.71 35.20
CA SER A 17 -16.73 -2.15 36.35
C SER A 17 -16.68 -0.62 36.44
N LYS A 18 -15.78 0.05 35.69
CA LYS A 18 -15.63 1.51 35.69
C LYS A 18 -16.57 2.27 34.72
N TYR A 19 -17.33 1.59 33.86
CA TYR A 19 -18.16 2.23 32.83
C TYR A 19 -19.61 1.69 32.80
N PRO A 20 -20.47 2.07 33.76
CA PRO A 20 -21.87 1.65 33.79
C PRO A 20 -22.61 2.13 32.51
N GLY A 21 -23.40 1.24 31.90
CA GLY A 21 -24.21 1.54 30.70
C GLY A 21 -23.62 1.12 29.33
N ARG A 22 -22.39 0.58 29.28
CA ARG A 22 -21.78 0.06 28.02
C ARG A 22 -21.67 -1.46 27.95
N ARG A 23 -22.53 -2.19 28.67
CA ARG A 23 -22.45 -3.66 28.71
C ARG A 23 -23.19 -4.22 27.49
N LEU A 24 -22.44 -4.83 26.58
CA LEU A 24 -23.02 -5.74 25.58
C LEU A 24 -23.29 -7.09 26.26
N ASP A 25 -24.40 -7.72 25.91
CA ASP A 25 -24.79 -9.04 26.40
C ASP A 25 -25.23 -9.94 25.25
N ALA A 26 -25.55 -11.20 25.57
CA ALA A 26 -25.93 -12.21 24.58
C ALA A 26 -27.19 -11.86 23.78
N ASN A 27 -28.03 -10.95 24.26
CA ASN A 27 -29.28 -10.54 23.61
C ASN A 27 -29.12 -9.26 22.78
N THR A 28 -27.89 -8.73 22.69
CA THR A 28 -27.63 -7.49 21.95
C THR A 28 -27.93 -7.67 20.46
N ASN A 29 -28.85 -6.88 19.94
CA ASN A 29 -29.10 -6.78 18.50
C ASN A 29 -27.99 -5.96 17.82
N ILE A 30 -27.24 -6.59 16.92
CA ILE A 30 -26.11 -5.95 16.22
C ILE A 30 -26.56 -4.81 15.30
N ALA A 31 -27.69 -4.95 14.61
CA ALA A 31 -28.19 -3.92 13.70
C ALA A 31 -28.59 -2.65 14.48
N GLU A 32 -29.32 -2.80 15.58
CA GLU A 32 -29.69 -1.68 16.46
C GLU A 32 -28.45 -1.03 17.11
N LEU A 33 -27.48 -1.86 17.53
CA LEU A 33 -26.22 -1.36 18.06
C LEU A 33 -25.44 -0.54 17.03
N ARG A 34 -25.38 -0.98 15.76
CA ARG A 34 -24.74 -0.22 14.68
C ARG A 34 -25.42 1.12 14.46
N GLN A 35 -26.75 1.16 14.41
CA GLN A 35 -27.51 2.39 14.22
C GLN A 35 -27.23 3.39 15.36
N ARG A 36 -27.34 2.95 16.61
CA ARG A 36 -27.04 3.80 17.78
C ARG A 36 -25.61 4.33 17.77
N LEU A 37 -24.65 3.48 17.40
CA LEU A 37 -23.24 3.90 17.29
C LEU A 37 -23.04 4.92 16.18
N GLN A 38 -23.69 4.78 15.03
CA GLN A 38 -23.63 5.75 13.93
C GLN A 38 -24.21 7.11 14.33
N GLU A 39 -25.35 7.13 15.03
CA GLU A 39 -25.99 8.35 15.54
C GLU A 39 -25.06 9.10 16.51
N THR A 40 -24.44 8.37 17.45
CA THR A 40 -23.46 8.93 18.41
C THR A 40 -22.16 9.39 17.72
N LYS A 41 -21.83 8.84 16.54
CA LYS A 41 -20.60 9.14 15.79
C LYS A 41 -20.68 10.49 15.07
N LYS A 42 -21.86 10.86 14.56
CA LYS A 42 -22.10 12.18 13.93
C LYS A 42 -21.78 13.33 14.88
N GLU A 43 -22.05 13.17 16.17
CA GLU A 43 -21.77 14.18 17.19
C GLU A 43 -20.26 14.27 17.54
N ARG A 44 -19.52 13.15 17.50
CA ARG A 44 -18.10 13.07 17.88
C ARG A 44 -17.11 13.39 16.77
N ILE A 45 -17.43 13.11 15.51
CA ILE A 45 -16.57 13.43 14.36
C ILE A 45 -16.37 14.95 14.28
N ALA A 46 -17.38 15.75 14.59
CA ALA A 46 -17.26 17.21 14.66
C ALA A 46 -16.23 17.69 15.71
N THR A 47 -16.12 17.00 16.85
CA THR A 47 -15.20 17.38 17.93
C THR A 47 -13.75 16.96 17.67
N ASN A 48 -13.52 15.77 17.10
CA ASN A 48 -12.16 15.28 16.83
C ASN A 48 -11.54 15.91 15.57
N THR A 49 -12.37 16.33 14.60
CA THR A 49 -11.88 16.97 13.36
C THR A 49 -11.35 18.38 13.63
N ALA A 50 -11.82 19.07 14.68
CA ALA A 50 -11.31 20.38 15.07
C ALA A 50 -9.85 20.39 15.57
N LEU A 51 -9.27 19.22 15.88
CA LEU A 51 -7.89 19.08 16.39
C LEU A 51 -6.85 18.80 15.29
N LEU A 52 -7.28 18.32 14.12
CA LEU A 52 -6.41 17.98 13.00
C LEU A 52 -6.65 19.01 11.89
N LYS A 53 -5.61 19.70 11.43
CA LYS A 53 -5.78 20.66 10.33
C LYS A 53 -6.23 19.88 9.09
N GLU A 54 -7.50 20.06 8.69
CA GLU A 54 -8.13 19.45 7.49
C GLU A 54 -7.38 19.70 6.17
N LEU A 55 -6.32 20.51 6.17
CA LEU A 55 -5.71 21.08 4.98
C LEU A 55 -4.56 20.27 4.38
N LEU A 56 -4.09 19.17 5.00
CA LEU A 56 -2.81 18.52 4.62
C LEU A 56 -2.91 17.17 3.88
N PHE A 57 -4.10 16.60 3.72
CA PHE A 57 -4.26 15.27 3.11
C PHE A 57 -5.36 15.24 2.04
N ILE A 58 -5.36 14.17 1.25
CA ILE A 58 -6.35 13.83 0.23
C ILE A 58 -6.96 12.49 0.63
N GLU A 59 -8.30 12.38 0.60
CA GLU A 59 -9.04 11.15 0.86
C GLU A 59 -9.76 10.71 -0.42
N GLU A 60 -9.67 9.43 -0.76
CA GLU A 60 -10.31 8.84 -1.93
C GLU A 60 -10.87 7.46 -1.56
N ASP A 61 -12.16 7.24 -1.83
CA ASP A 61 -12.77 5.92 -1.71
C ASP A 61 -12.65 5.15 -3.02
N ARG A 62 -12.26 3.88 -2.92
CA ARG A 62 -12.06 3.00 -4.08
C ARG A 62 -12.67 1.63 -3.84
N GLN A 63 -13.34 1.10 -4.85
CA GLN A 63 -13.80 -0.29 -4.86
C GLN A 63 -12.65 -1.22 -5.29
N ILE A 64 -12.40 -2.26 -4.50
CA ILE A 64 -11.39 -3.27 -4.81
C ILE A 64 -12.03 -4.65 -4.87
N PRO A 65 -11.59 -5.54 -5.79
CA PRO A 65 -12.13 -6.88 -5.89
C PRO A 65 -11.65 -7.76 -4.72
N VAL A 66 -12.51 -8.68 -4.28
CA VAL A 66 -12.17 -9.74 -3.32
C VAL A 66 -12.42 -11.13 -3.93
N ARG A 67 -11.86 -12.18 -3.32
CA ARG A 67 -11.76 -13.52 -3.92
C ARG A 67 -13.08 -14.21 -4.31
N ASP A 68 -14.22 -13.76 -3.79
CA ASP A 68 -15.53 -14.32 -4.11
C ASP A 68 -16.23 -13.58 -5.27
N GLY A 69 -15.53 -12.66 -5.93
CA GLY A 69 -16.05 -11.85 -7.04
C GLY A 69 -16.83 -10.60 -6.60
N SER A 70 -16.98 -10.38 -5.29
CA SER A 70 -17.55 -9.14 -4.75
C SER A 70 -16.52 -8.01 -4.74
N PHE A 71 -16.97 -6.82 -4.36
CA PHE A 71 -16.11 -5.66 -4.13
C PHE A 71 -16.27 -5.16 -2.70
N ILE A 72 -15.20 -4.62 -2.13
CA ILE A 72 -15.19 -3.89 -0.87
C ILE A 72 -14.65 -2.48 -1.09
N THR A 73 -15.04 -1.55 -0.23
CA THR A 73 -14.50 -0.19 -0.25
C THR A 73 -13.20 -0.13 0.55
N VAL A 74 -12.20 0.57 0.02
CA VAL A 74 -11.07 1.07 0.79
C VAL A 74 -11.04 2.59 0.71
N ARG A 75 -10.74 3.27 1.83
CA ARG A 75 -10.43 4.70 1.84
C ARG A 75 -8.93 4.90 1.88
N ILE A 76 -8.41 5.62 0.90
CA ILE A 76 -6.99 5.91 0.77
C ILE A 76 -6.75 7.34 1.25
N HIS A 77 -5.92 7.49 2.28
CA HIS A 77 -5.47 8.78 2.80
C HIS A 77 -4.04 9.04 2.30
N ARG A 78 -3.82 10.17 1.61
CA ARG A 78 -2.51 10.55 1.04
C ARG A 78 -2.08 11.94 1.48
N PRO A 79 -0.78 12.19 1.68
CA PRO A 79 -0.31 13.53 1.97
C PRO A 79 -0.46 14.40 0.71
N LYS A 80 -0.91 15.65 0.84
CA LYS A 80 -0.91 16.59 -0.30
C LYS A 80 0.51 16.86 -0.82
N ASN A 81 1.48 16.86 0.08
CA ASN A 81 2.89 17.05 -0.21
C ASN A 81 3.66 15.79 0.21
N PRO A 82 3.78 14.77 -0.65
CA PRO A 82 4.51 13.55 -0.32
C PRO A 82 6.01 13.83 -0.13
N PRO A 83 6.69 13.09 0.77
CA PRO A 83 8.14 13.20 0.94
C PRO A 83 8.90 12.77 -0.33
N SER A 84 10.08 13.35 -0.56
CA SER A 84 10.90 13.13 -1.77
C SER A 84 11.35 11.68 -1.99
N GLY A 85 11.38 10.86 -0.94
CA GLY A 85 11.67 9.43 -1.01
C GLY A 85 10.44 8.54 -1.27
N GLY A 86 9.27 9.14 -1.50
CA GLY A 86 7.99 8.44 -1.57
C GLY A 86 7.42 8.11 -0.19
N SER A 87 6.11 7.84 -0.14
CA SER A 87 5.38 7.65 1.12
C SER A 87 5.36 6.16 1.54
N PRO A 88 5.64 5.77 2.78
CA PRO A 88 5.38 4.40 3.23
C PRO A 88 3.87 4.10 3.26
N VAL A 89 3.46 2.85 2.99
CA VAL A 89 2.04 2.46 2.96
C VAL A 89 1.66 1.70 4.23
N PHE A 90 0.49 2.04 4.77
CA PHE A 90 -0.06 1.51 6.01
C PHE A 90 -1.47 0.98 5.77
N VAL A 91 -1.69 -0.32 5.94
CA VAL A 91 -3.03 -0.91 5.82
C VAL A 91 -3.68 -0.98 7.20
N VAL A 92 -4.90 -0.44 7.29
CA VAL A 92 -5.64 -0.28 8.55
C VAL A 92 -6.93 -1.08 8.48
N TYR A 93 -7.13 -1.91 9.50
CA TYR A 93 -8.38 -2.61 9.75
C TYR A 93 -9.01 -2.09 11.03
N HIS A 94 -10.22 -1.55 10.92
CA HIS A 94 -10.94 -1.03 12.06
C HIS A 94 -11.30 -2.14 13.06
N GLY A 95 -11.39 -1.77 14.33
CA GLY A 95 -11.91 -2.67 15.37
C GLY A 95 -13.44 -2.82 15.31
N GLY A 96 -13.98 -3.72 16.15
CA GLY A 96 -15.42 -3.96 16.25
C GLY A 96 -15.86 -5.42 16.29
N GLY A 97 -14.91 -6.35 16.50
CA GLY A 97 -15.21 -7.78 16.64
C GLY A 97 -15.81 -8.41 15.39
N PHE A 98 -15.45 -7.92 14.19
CA PHE A 98 -16.03 -8.29 12.89
C PHE A 98 -17.53 -8.02 12.74
N CYS A 99 -18.18 -7.41 13.73
CA CYS A 99 -19.61 -7.10 13.69
C CYS A 99 -19.90 -5.61 13.61
N LEU A 100 -18.94 -4.76 13.96
CA LEU A 100 -19.08 -3.32 14.08
C LEU A 100 -17.92 -2.60 13.38
N GLY A 101 -18.11 -1.32 13.12
CA GLY A 101 -17.08 -0.41 12.61
C GLY A 101 -17.31 -0.01 11.16
N GLY A 102 -16.24 0.49 10.53
CA GLY A 102 -16.21 0.96 9.14
C GLY A 102 -15.14 2.04 8.95
N LEU A 103 -15.11 2.65 7.76
CA LEU A 103 -14.10 3.64 7.37
C LEU A 103 -13.94 4.82 8.33
N GLU A 104 -15.01 5.22 9.01
CA GLU A 104 -15.01 6.38 9.93
C GLU A 104 -14.35 6.08 11.29
N ASN A 105 -14.01 4.81 11.60
CA ASN A 105 -13.50 4.45 12.94
C ASN A 105 -12.05 4.87 13.16
N GLU A 106 -11.20 4.59 12.18
CA GLU A 106 -9.75 4.79 12.29
C GLU A 106 -9.26 6.00 11.48
N THR A 107 -10.18 6.89 11.08
CA THR A 107 -9.87 8.10 10.29
C THR A 107 -8.82 8.98 10.97
N VAL A 108 -8.90 9.17 12.29
CA VAL A 108 -7.91 9.96 13.05
C VAL A 108 -6.52 9.34 12.94
N LEU A 109 -6.42 8.02 13.09
CA LEU A 109 -5.16 7.30 12.95
C LEU A 109 -4.61 7.41 11.52
N CYS A 110 -5.46 7.22 10.51
CA CYS A 110 -5.06 7.33 9.11
C CYS A 110 -4.52 8.72 8.79
N ARG A 111 -5.19 9.77 9.28
CA ARG A 111 -4.76 11.16 9.13
C ARG A 111 -3.43 11.44 9.84
N LEU A 112 -3.24 10.94 11.07
CA LEU A 112 -1.96 11.06 11.79
C LEU A 112 -0.81 10.39 11.02
N TRP A 113 -1.02 9.19 10.48
CA TRP A 113 -0.03 8.53 9.63
C TRP A 113 0.28 9.36 8.37
N THR A 114 -0.75 9.95 7.78
CA THR A 114 -0.60 10.80 6.61
C THR A 114 0.13 12.11 6.87
N GLU A 115 -0.06 12.73 8.03
CA GLU A 115 0.72 13.90 8.46
C GLU A 115 2.22 13.59 8.59
N LEU A 116 2.57 12.35 8.93
CA LEU A 116 3.97 11.87 8.97
C LEU A 116 4.54 11.53 7.58
N GLY A 117 3.80 11.80 6.51
CA GLY A 117 4.22 11.55 5.13
C GLY A 117 3.91 10.14 4.62
N GLY A 118 3.03 9.40 5.30
CA GLY A 118 2.61 8.07 4.90
C GLY A 118 1.30 8.03 4.11
N VAL A 119 1.07 6.96 3.36
CA VAL A 119 -0.22 6.66 2.73
C VAL A 119 -0.95 5.61 3.58
N ALA A 120 -2.18 5.87 3.99
CA ALA A 120 -3.01 4.90 4.71
C ALA A 120 -4.07 4.30 3.78
N VAL A 121 -4.25 2.98 3.80
CA VAL A 121 -5.34 2.25 3.15
C VAL A 121 -6.24 1.68 4.23
N ASN A 122 -7.37 2.33 4.46
CA ASN A 122 -8.36 1.97 5.46
C ASN A 122 -9.42 1.06 4.83
N VAL A 123 -9.61 -0.13 5.38
CA VAL A 123 -10.36 -1.20 4.72
C VAL A 123 -11.74 -1.39 5.35
N ASP A 124 -12.79 -1.30 4.52
CA ASP A 124 -14.19 -1.55 4.89
C ASP A 124 -14.53 -3.03 4.63
N TYR A 125 -13.94 -3.92 5.41
CA TYR A 125 -14.16 -5.36 5.26
C TYR A 125 -15.61 -5.72 5.65
N ARG A 126 -16.19 -6.74 5.01
CA ARG A 126 -17.58 -7.12 5.27
C ARG A 126 -17.76 -7.66 6.68
N LEU A 127 -18.89 -7.30 7.29
CA LEU A 127 -19.19 -7.55 8.70
C LEU A 127 -20.22 -8.66 8.91
N ALA A 128 -20.06 -9.40 9.99
CA ALA A 128 -21.06 -10.30 10.54
C ALA A 128 -22.17 -9.50 11.25
N PRO A 129 -23.42 -10.00 11.31
CA PRO A 129 -23.85 -11.33 10.92
C PRO A 129 -24.07 -11.55 9.41
N GLU A 130 -24.18 -10.49 8.61
CA GLU A 130 -24.48 -10.57 7.18
C GLU A 130 -23.42 -11.38 6.42
N HIS A 131 -22.16 -11.19 6.81
CA HIS A 131 -21.02 -11.90 6.27
C HIS A 131 -20.27 -12.59 7.41
N SER A 132 -20.76 -13.78 7.76
CA SER A 132 -20.17 -14.61 8.81
C SER A 132 -18.72 -15.01 8.48
N PHE A 133 -17.98 -15.43 9.51
CA PHE A 133 -16.64 -15.99 9.33
C PHE A 133 -16.63 -17.08 8.24
N PRO A 134 -15.62 -17.10 7.32
CA PRO A 134 -14.38 -16.32 7.30
C PRO A 134 -14.39 -15.10 6.38
N ILE A 135 -15.55 -14.52 6.04
CA ILE A 135 -15.62 -13.49 4.99
C ILE A 135 -14.80 -12.24 5.33
N GLY A 136 -15.05 -11.60 6.48
CA GLY A 136 -14.34 -10.35 6.83
C GLY A 136 -12.81 -10.49 6.95
N ILE A 137 -12.31 -11.66 7.38
CA ILE A 137 -10.86 -11.92 7.42
C ILE A 137 -10.27 -12.17 6.04
N ASN A 138 -11.03 -12.81 5.14
CA ASN A 138 -10.62 -12.98 3.74
C ASN A 138 -10.56 -11.63 3.03
N ASP A 139 -11.56 -10.76 3.22
CA ASP A 139 -11.58 -9.40 2.69
C ASP A 139 -10.37 -8.59 3.15
N ALA A 140 -10.05 -8.64 4.45
CA ALA A 140 -8.88 -7.96 4.99
C ALA A 140 -7.58 -8.43 4.32
N TYR A 141 -7.42 -9.75 4.14
CA TYR A 141 -6.25 -10.31 3.48
C TYR A 141 -6.19 -9.97 1.98
N ASP A 142 -7.31 -9.99 1.29
CA ASP A 142 -7.39 -9.62 -0.12
C ASP A 142 -7.10 -8.13 -0.32
N ALA A 143 -7.54 -7.27 0.62
CA ALA A 143 -7.17 -5.85 0.64
C ALA A 143 -5.67 -5.63 0.85
N LEU A 144 -5.01 -6.42 1.71
CA LEU A 144 -3.56 -6.38 1.87
C LEU A 144 -2.85 -6.75 0.57
N LYS A 145 -3.27 -7.84 -0.07
CA LYS A 145 -2.73 -8.30 -1.36
C LYS A 145 -2.92 -7.24 -2.44
N TRP A 146 -4.13 -6.71 -2.56
CA TRP A 146 -4.44 -5.64 -3.49
C TRP A 146 -3.55 -4.42 -3.24
N THR A 147 -3.42 -3.99 -1.98
CA THR A 147 -2.57 -2.86 -1.61
C THR A 147 -1.11 -3.09 -1.98
N ALA A 148 -0.59 -4.30 -1.75
CA ALA A 148 0.78 -4.65 -2.12
C ALA A 148 1.01 -4.60 -3.64
N LEU A 149 0.02 -5.03 -4.43
CA LEU A 149 0.07 -4.99 -5.90
C LEU A 149 -0.11 -3.58 -6.49
N HIS A 150 -0.69 -2.65 -5.73
CA HIS A 150 -0.93 -1.27 -6.19
C HIS A 150 -0.04 -0.25 -5.47
N VAL A 151 0.96 -0.72 -4.71
CA VAL A 151 1.76 0.13 -3.82
C VAL A 151 2.43 1.28 -4.56
N ASP A 152 2.92 1.03 -5.77
CA ASP A 152 3.56 2.06 -6.56
C ASP A 152 2.57 3.08 -7.09
N GLU A 153 1.40 2.65 -7.57
CA GLU A 153 0.30 3.56 -7.90
C GLU A 153 -0.06 4.43 -6.68
N LEU A 154 -0.14 3.82 -5.50
CA LEU A 154 -0.54 4.53 -4.28
C LEU A 154 0.49 5.59 -3.86
N LYS A 155 1.78 5.38 -4.16
CA LYS A 155 2.91 6.25 -3.76
C LYS A 155 3.33 7.27 -4.81
N ASN A 156 3.27 6.87 -6.08
CA ASN A 156 3.91 7.54 -7.21
C ASN A 156 2.92 7.78 -8.37
N LYS A 157 1.62 7.95 -8.08
CA LYS A 157 0.59 8.15 -9.12
C LYS A 157 0.94 9.29 -10.10
N ASP A 158 1.60 10.34 -9.59
CA ASP A 158 1.97 11.56 -10.31
C ASP A 158 3.47 11.57 -10.64
N ALA A 159 4.10 10.38 -10.77
CA ALA A 159 5.50 10.26 -11.14
C ALA A 159 5.78 11.06 -12.42
N PRO A 160 6.82 11.90 -12.45
CA PRO A 160 7.18 12.59 -13.68
C PRO A 160 7.54 11.56 -14.75
N LEU A 161 7.07 11.74 -15.98
CA LEU A 161 7.37 10.92 -17.17
C LEU A 161 6.65 9.56 -17.27
N LEU A 162 6.64 8.75 -16.21
CA LEU A 162 5.94 7.46 -16.17
C LEU A 162 4.90 7.46 -15.05
N ASP A 163 3.80 8.18 -15.27
CA ASP A 163 2.63 8.14 -14.40
C ASP A 163 1.71 6.97 -14.74
N ARG A 164 0.60 6.85 -14.00
CA ARG A 164 -0.37 5.77 -14.20
C ARG A 164 -1.03 5.78 -15.58
N GLU A 165 -1.34 6.95 -16.12
CA GLU A 165 -2.01 7.04 -17.43
C GLU A 165 -1.07 6.54 -18.52
N VAL A 166 0.20 6.91 -18.46
CA VAL A 166 1.25 6.40 -19.36
C VAL A 166 1.44 4.89 -19.20
N ALA A 167 1.48 4.38 -17.96
CA ALA A 167 1.59 2.94 -17.71
C ALA A 167 0.41 2.15 -18.29
N LEU A 168 -0.83 2.64 -18.12
CA LEU A 168 -2.03 2.03 -18.71
C LEU A 168 -2.01 2.03 -20.24
N ILE A 169 -1.45 3.07 -20.86
CA ILE A 169 -1.21 3.09 -22.31
C ILE A 169 -0.26 1.96 -22.68
N PHE A 170 0.88 1.80 -21.99
CA PHE A 170 1.81 0.72 -22.27
C PHE A 170 1.20 -0.66 -22.05
N ASP A 171 0.49 -0.90 -20.94
CA ASP A 171 -0.17 -2.17 -20.66
C ASP A 171 -1.18 -2.55 -21.75
N LYS A 172 -2.00 -1.58 -22.18
CA LYS A 172 -2.98 -1.78 -23.24
C LYS A 172 -2.32 -2.22 -24.56
N HIS A 173 -1.18 -1.61 -24.91
CA HIS A 173 -0.48 -1.91 -26.15
C HIS A 173 0.43 -3.14 -26.05
N TYR A 174 0.99 -3.40 -24.87
CA TYR A 174 1.77 -4.59 -24.56
C TYR A 174 0.88 -5.84 -24.59
N ALA A 175 -0.38 -5.71 -24.17
CA ALA A 175 -1.44 -6.69 -24.35
C ALA A 175 -1.06 -8.11 -23.87
N ALA A 176 -0.34 -8.18 -22.75
CA ALA A 176 -0.05 -9.44 -22.09
C ALA A 176 -1.37 -10.15 -21.74
N LYS A 177 -1.53 -11.39 -22.22
CA LYS A 177 -2.72 -12.20 -21.93
C LYS A 177 -2.52 -12.89 -20.59
N GLU A 178 -3.40 -12.59 -19.64
CA GLU A 178 -3.39 -13.10 -18.26
C GLU A 178 -2.14 -12.67 -17.45
N PRO A 179 -2.14 -12.80 -16.11
CA PRO A 179 -0.92 -12.66 -15.33
C PRO A 179 0.10 -13.72 -15.77
N SER A 180 1.02 -13.32 -16.64
CA SER A 180 2.03 -14.20 -17.23
C SER A 180 3.37 -13.98 -16.55
N PRO A 181 4.04 -15.02 -16.02
CA PRO A 181 5.40 -14.91 -15.51
C PRO A 181 6.40 -14.35 -16.53
N LEU A 182 6.12 -14.49 -17.83
CA LEU A 182 6.96 -13.92 -18.89
C LEU A 182 6.80 -12.40 -19.02
N ALA A 183 5.63 -11.86 -18.67
CA ALA A 183 5.36 -10.42 -18.61
C ALA A 183 5.76 -9.83 -17.27
N THR A 184 5.56 -10.57 -16.18
CA THR A 184 5.83 -10.14 -14.80
C THR A 184 6.73 -11.19 -14.13
N PRO A 185 8.07 -11.07 -14.24
CA PRO A 185 9.02 -12.10 -13.79
C PRO A 185 8.93 -12.48 -12.32
N ILE A 186 8.39 -11.60 -11.47
CA ILE A 186 8.15 -11.92 -10.05
C ILE A 186 7.20 -13.13 -9.87
N LEU A 187 6.35 -13.44 -10.87
CA LEU A 187 5.37 -14.51 -10.81
C LEU A 187 5.97 -15.90 -11.12
N PHE A 188 7.26 -16.01 -11.49
CA PHE A 188 7.89 -17.32 -11.63
C PHE A 188 7.88 -18.07 -10.29
N SER A 189 7.61 -19.38 -10.32
CA SER A 189 7.55 -20.21 -9.11
C SER A 189 8.90 -20.39 -8.42
N SER A 190 10.00 -20.06 -9.11
CA SER A 190 11.35 -20.07 -8.56
C SER A 190 12.27 -19.14 -9.32
N HIS A 191 13.20 -18.53 -8.59
CA HIS A 191 14.25 -17.65 -9.12
C HIS A 191 15.66 -18.18 -8.80
N LYS A 192 15.76 -19.45 -8.36
CA LYS A 192 17.04 -20.10 -8.07
C LYS A 192 17.86 -20.30 -9.34
N GLY A 193 19.17 -20.11 -9.23
CA GLY A 193 20.10 -20.34 -10.34
C GLY A 193 20.05 -19.28 -11.44
N LEU A 194 19.31 -18.18 -11.23
CA LEU A 194 19.42 -17.02 -12.10
C LEU A 194 20.81 -16.37 -11.97
N PRO A 195 21.30 -15.71 -13.03
CA PRO A 195 22.60 -15.06 -13.01
C PRO A 195 22.62 -13.88 -12.02
N PRO A 196 23.82 -13.48 -11.53
CA PRO A 196 24.00 -12.24 -10.80
C PRO A 196 23.29 -11.09 -11.51
N THR A 197 22.54 -10.29 -10.77
CA THR A 197 21.64 -9.28 -11.34
C THR A 197 21.94 -7.89 -10.81
N TYR A 198 22.10 -6.93 -11.72
CA TYR A 198 22.37 -5.52 -11.40
C TYR A 198 21.10 -4.67 -11.61
N PHE A 199 20.80 -3.80 -10.65
CA PHE A 199 19.64 -2.90 -10.68
C PHE A 199 20.02 -1.43 -10.66
N GLN A 200 19.27 -0.62 -11.39
CA GLN A 200 19.27 0.85 -11.32
C GLN A 200 17.84 1.32 -11.09
N ILE A 201 17.56 1.83 -9.89
CA ILE A 201 16.19 2.10 -9.42
C ILE A 201 15.98 3.61 -9.23
N CYS A 202 14.98 4.16 -9.88
CA CYS A 202 14.61 5.57 -9.79
C CYS A 202 13.65 5.83 -8.61
N GLY A 203 13.91 6.87 -7.81
CA GLY A 203 13.18 7.11 -6.56
C GLY A 203 11.76 7.65 -6.72
N LEU A 204 11.49 8.37 -7.83
CA LEU A 204 10.19 8.91 -8.22
C LEU A 204 9.62 8.15 -9.43
N ASP A 205 9.79 6.84 -9.44
CA ASP A 205 9.36 5.96 -10.51
C ASP A 205 8.18 5.10 -10.06
N LEU A 206 7.16 4.96 -10.92
CA LEU A 206 6.03 4.05 -10.70
C LEU A 206 6.48 2.58 -10.65
N LEU A 207 7.66 2.22 -11.16
CA LEU A 207 8.16 0.83 -11.11
C LEU A 207 9.17 0.60 -9.98
N ARG A 208 9.34 1.59 -9.09
CA ARG A 208 10.39 1.58 -8.07
C ARG A 208 10.26 0.40 -7.11
N ASP A 209 9.08 0.20 -6.52
CA ASP A 209 8.95 -0.82 -5.49
C ASP A 209 9.00 -2.23 -6.11
N GLU A 210 8.48 -2.44 -7.31
CA GLU A 210 8.69 -3.69 -8.07
C GLU A 210 10.18 -4.03 -8.24
N GLY A 211 11.02 -3.04 -8.58
CA GLY A 211 12.47 -3.22 -8.68
C GLY A 211 13.09 -3.70 -7.37
N PHE A 212 12.73 -3.09 -6.24
CA PHE A 212 13.22 -3.51 -4.91
C PHE A 212 12.70 -4.88 -4.48
N ILE A 213 11.41 -5.16 -4.73
CA ILE A 213 10.81 -6.45 -4.38
C ILE A 213 11.48 -7.56 -5.18
N TYR A 214 11.75 -7.34 -6.47
CA TYR A 214 12.43 -8.32 -7.30
C TYR A 214 13.88 -8.53 -6.84
N GLU A 215 14.60 -7.48 -6.46
CA GLU A 215 15.93 -7.60 -5.85
C GLU A 215 15.91 -8.45 -4.57
N ASP A 216 15.00 -8.15 -3.63
CA ASP A 216 14.85 -8.90 -2.39
C ASP A 216 14.55 -10.39 -2.67
N LEU A 217 13.66 -10.67 -3.62
CA LEU A 217 13.31 -12.03 -4.04
C LEU A 217 14.49 -12.80 -4.65
N LEU A 218 15.32 -12.12 -5.45
CA LEU A 218 16.54 -12.70 -6.01
C LEU A 218 17.56 -13.04 -4.90
N LYS A 219 17.78 -12.13 -3.94
CA LYS A 219 18.65 -12.38 -2.77
C LYS A 219 18.17 -13.58 -1.96
N GLU A 220 16.87 -13.66 -1.67
CA GLU A 220 16.26 -14.80 -0.96
C GLU A 220 16.43 -16.12 -1.72
N SER A 221 16.46 -16.06 -3.05
CA SER A 221 16.70 -17.21 -3.93
C SER A 221 18.18 -17.58 -4.09
N GLY A 222 19.09 -16.88 -3.40
CA GLY A 222 20.54 -17.11 -3.44
C GLY A 222 21.24 -16.49 -4.65
N VAL A 223 20.58 -15.56 -5.36
CA VAL A 223 21.15 -14.83 -6.49
C VAL A 223 21.87 -13.59 -5.95
N GLU A 224 23.12 -13.38 -6.37
CA GLU A 224 23.86 -12.17 -6.02
C GLU A 224 23.27 -10.96 -6.74
N THR A 225 23.09 -9.85 -6.03
CA THR A 225 22.62 -8.61 -6.63
C THR A 225 23.48 -7.41 -6.25
N LYS A 226 23.48 -6.39 -7.12
CA LYS A 226 24.04 -5.06 -6.86
C LYS A 226 23.02 -4.02 -7.31
N THR A 227 22.88 -2.93 -6.56
CA THR A 227 21.80 -1.95 -6.80
C THR A 227 22.29 -0.53 -6.59
N HIS A 228 22.04 0.33 -7.58
CA HIS A 228 22.13 1.79 -7.42
C HIS A 228 20.72 2.39 -7.39
N VAL A 229 20.50 3.28 -6.43
CA VAL A 229 19.23 4.00 -6.26
C VAL A 229 19.46 5.47 -6.57
N TYR A 230 18.51 6.09 -7.27
CA TYR A 230 18.52 7.50 -7.62
C TYR A 230 17.36 8.23 -6.91
N PRO A 231 17.54 8.64 -5.64
CA PRO A 231 16.48 9.32 -4.90
C PRO A 231 16.02 10.58 -5.62
N GLY A 232 14.71 10.79 -5.71
CA GLY A 232 14.16 12.01 -6.30
C GLY A 232 14.20 12.09 -7.83
N LEU A 233 14.70 11.07 -8.54
CA LEU A 233 14.72 11.06 -10.01
C LEU A 233 13.59 10.19 -10.60
N PRO A 234 12.95 10.64 -11.71
CA PRO A 234 11.87 9.92 -12.38
C PRO A 234 12.36 8.80 -13.29
N HIS A 235 11.42 7.99 -13.79
CA HIS A 235 11.69 6.94 -14.77
C HIS A 235 12.44 7.50 -16.00
N GLY A 236 13.54 6.84 -16.39
CA GLY A 236 14.25 7.18 -17.62
C GLY A 236 14.95 8.55 -17.64
N PHE A 237 15.15 9.21 -16.49
CA PHE A 237 15.64 10.60 -16.41
C PHE A 237 16.88 10.89 -17.27
N TRP A 238 17.78 9.91 -17.43
CA TRP A 238 19.02 10.05 -18.19
C TRP A 238 18.78 10.29 -19.68
N SER A 239 17.65 9.82 -20.22
CA SER A 239 17.28 10.02 -21.62
C SER A 239 16.69 11.42 -21.87
N TRP A 240 16.02 11.98 -20.86
CA TRP A 240 15.37 13.29 -20.95
C TRP A 240 16.29 14.45 -20.59
N PHE A 241 17.29 14.19 -19.73
CA PHE A 241 18.23 15.19 -19.24
C PHE A 241 19.69 14.71 -19.39
N PRO A 242 20.16 14.39 -20.61
CA PRO A 242 21.44 13.71 -20.83
C PRO A 242 22.66 14.50 -20.30
N GLU A 243 22.59 15.83 -20.33
CA GLU A 243 23.69 16.70 -19.91
C GLU A 243 23.74 16.97 -18.40
N ALA A 244 22.70 16.58 -17.66
CA ALA A 244 22.63 16.84 -16.23
C ALA A 244 23.64 16.00 -15.45
N GLU A 245 24.18 16.55 -14.35
CA GLU A 245 25.17 15.85 -13.51
C GLU A 245 24.64 14.50 -12.97
N PHE A 246 23.35 14.44 -12.63
CA PHE A 246 22.73 13.19 -12.19
C PHE A 246 22.66 12.12 -13.30
N SER A 247 22.59 12.51 -14.57
CA SER A 247 22.62 11.61 -15.73
C SER A 247 24.02 11.13 -16.04
N LYS A 248 25.05 11.98 -15.84
CA LYS A 248 26.45 11.55 -15.90
C LYS A 248 26.75 10.51 -14.82
N LYS A 249 26.27 10.74 -13.60
CA LYS A 249 26.36 9.76 -12.51
C LYS A 249 25.69 8.43 -12.86
N PHE A 250 24.50 8.45 -13.49
CA PHE A 250 23.85 7.23 -13.96
C PHE A 250 24.75 6.40 -14.89
N VAL A 251 25.47 7.05 -15.81
CA VAL A 251 26.40 6.38 -16.74
C VAL A 251 27.61 5.80 -16.00
N GLU A 252 28.16 6.52 -15.02
CA GLU A 252 29.26 6.02 -14.18
C GLU A 252 28.85 4.79 -13.36
N ASP A 253 27.71 4.88 -12.68
CA ASP A 253 27.14 3.76 -11.91
C ASP A 253 26.81 2.56 -12.82
N CYS A 254 26.35 2.80 -14.05
CA CYS A 254 26.13 1.75 -15.05
C CYS A 254 27.44 1.04 -15.41
N LYS A 255 28.53 1.77 -15.63
CA LYS A 255 29.86 1.15 -15.86
C LYS A 255 30.33 0.31 -14.67
N ASP A 256 30.13 0.80 -13.45
CA ASP A 256 30.45 0.07 -12.23
C ASP A 256 29.61 -1.21 -12.05
N GLY A 257 28.30 -1.14 -12.33
CA GLY A 257 27.41 -2.29 -12.31
C GLY A 257 27.75 -3.35 -13.36
N LEU A 258 28.06 -2.91 -14.60
CA LEU A 258 28.49 -3.81 -15.67
C LEU A 258 29.84 -4.46 -15.37
N SER A 259 30.78 -3.72 -14.79
CA SER A 259 32.08 -4.27 -14.37
C SER A 259 31.90 -5.35 -13.30
N TRP A 260 31.03 -5.10 -12.32
CA TRP A 260 30.66 -6.09 -11.31
C TRP A 260 30.02 -7.34 -11.93
N LEU A 261 29.12 -7.19 -12.91
CA LEU A 261 28.54 -8.35 -13.61
C LEU A 261 29.60 -9.19 -14.34
N LEU A 262 30.58 -8.54 -14.99
CA LEU A 262 31.69 -9.22 -15.66
C LEU A 262 32.55 -9.99 -14.66
N GLU A 263 32.85 -9.41 -13.50
CA GLU A 263 33.59 -10.09 -12.42
C GLU A 263 32.85 -11.32 -11.91
N LYS A 264 31.52 -11.26 -11.83
CA LYS A 264 30.67 -12.36 -11.33
C LYS A 264 30.37 -13.44 -12.36
N SER A 265 30.66 -13.18 -13.63
CA SER A 265 30.42 -14.12 -14.73
C SER A 265 31.64 -15.02 -15.03
N ASN A 266 32.74 -14.84 -14.29
CA ASN A 266 33.99 -15.60 -14.44
C ASN A 266 34.13 -16.70 -13.38
#